data_AF-A0AAV1Z3A1-F1
#
_entry.id   AF-A0AAV1Z3A1-F1
#
_cell.length_a   1.000
_cell.length_b   1.000
_cell.length_c   1.000
_cell.angle_alpha   90.00
_cell.angle_beta   90.00
_cell.angle_gamma   90.00
#
_symmetry.space_group_name_H-M   'P 1'
#
loop_
_entity.id
_entity.type
_entity.pdbx_description
1 polymer ?
#
loop_
_entity_poly.entity_id
_entity_poly.type
_entity_poly.pdbx_seq_one_letter_code
_entity_poly.pdbx_strand_id
1 'polypeptide(L)' 'RGNYDEANKVAVFSFPNDENLRAEWLRAIPWKDLNVKKNSKVCEKHFKDGEVLRLSTFYIEKTGETLSAPMKRPKLKQN' A
#
# COMPACT_ATOMS: atom_id res chain seq x y z
N ARG A 1 -1.76 -13.33 15.29
CA ARG A 1 -1.64 -14.49 14.38
C ARG A 1 -2.37 -14.09 13.09
N GLY A 2 -1.69 -13.99 11.95
CA GLY A 2 -2.30 -13.63 10.66
C GLY A 2 -2.76 -14.88 9.91
N ASN A 3 -3.81 -14.77 9.10
CA ASN A 3 -4.47 -15.89 8.42
C ASN A 3 -3.81 -16.30 7.08
N TYR A 4 -2.52 -16.00 6.90
CA TYR A 4 -1.81 -16.21 5.64
C TYR A 4 -0.54 -17.04 5.87
N ASP A 5 -0.38 -18.10 5.08
CA ASP A 5 0.86 -18.88 5.01
C ASP A 5 2.01 -18.02 4.49
N GLU A 6 3.25 -18.39 4.82
CA GLU A 6 4.45 -17.62 4.43
C GLU A 6 4.58 -17.46 2.91
N ALA A 7 4.05 -18.43 2.15
CA ALA A 7 3.94 -18.40 0.69
C ALA A 7 2.85 -17.44 0.14
N ASN A 8 1.85 -17.07 0.95
CA ASN A 8 0.74 -16.19 0.58
C ASN A 8 0.78 -14.85 1.32
N LYS A 9 1.97 -14.45 1.80
CA LYS A 9 2.15 -13.25 2.61
C LYS A 9 1.98 -12.00 1.77
N VAL A 10 0.76 -11.47 1.76
CA VAL A 10 0.41 -10.20 1.10
C VAL A 10 0.76 -9.01 1.98
N ALA A 11 1.20 -7.92 1.36
CA ALA A 11 1.29 -6.63 2.03
C ALA A 11 -0.12 -6.13 2.39
N VAL A 12 -0.25 -5.51 3.56
CA VAL A 12 -1.49 -4.92 4.03
C VAL A 12 -1.27 -3.45 4.38
N PHE A 13 -2.20 -2.61 3.95
CA PHE A 13 -2.15 -1.17 4.10
C PHE A 13 -3.24 -0.69 5.05
N SER A 14 -2.91 0.33 5.84
CA SER A 14 -3.89 0.99 6.70
C SER A 14 -4.67 2.00 5.90
N PHE A 15 -5.90 2.29 6.32
CA PHE A 15 -6.61 3.44 5.79
C PHE A 15 -5.79 4.72 6.04
N PRO A 16 -5.75 5.63 5.06
CA PRO A 16 -5.08 6.91 5.20
C PRO A 16 -5.77 7.76 6.27
N ASN A 17 -4.99 8.66 6.89
CA ASN A 17 -5.53 9.68 7.79
C ASN A 17 -6.24 10.79 7.01
N ASP A 18 -5.87 10.99 5.74
CA ASP A 18 -6.52 11.97 4.86
C ASP A 18 -7.97 11.54 4.59
N GLU A 19 -8.91 12.43 4.89
CA GLU A 19 -10.34 12.13 4.82
C GLU A 19 -10.84 11.95 3.38
N ASN A 20 -10.27 12.70 2.42
CA ASN A 20 -10.64 12.61 1.01
C ASN A 20 -10.19 11.27 0.44
N LEU A 21 -8.91 10.92 0.64
CA LEU A 21 -8.37 9.64 0.18
C LEU A 21 -9.04 8.46 0.87
N ARG A 22 -9.39 8.61 2.16
CA ARG A 22 -10.16 7.60 2.90
C ARG A 22 -11.57 7.41 2.31
N ALA A 23 -12.25 8.49 1.92
CA ALA A 23 -13.56 8.43 1.28
C ALA A 23 -13.49 7.76 -0.11
N GLU A 24 -12.45 8.02 -0.89
CA GLU A 24 -12.20 7.33 -2.16
C GLU A 24 -12.00 5.82 -1.97
N TRP A 25 -11.21 5.43 -0.97
CA TRP A 25 -11.04 4.02 -0.61
C TRP A 25 -12.35 3.36 -0.20
N LEU A 26 -13.16 4.05 0.61
CA LEU A 26 -14.48 3.56 1.02
C LEU A 26 -15.44 3.39 -0.17
N ARG A 27 -15.38 4.29 -1.16
CA ARG A 27 -16.17 4.17 -2.40
C ARG A 27 -15.70 3.02 -3.28
N ALA A 28 -14.39 2.77 -3.33
CA ALA A 28 -13.81 1.71 -4.14
C ALA A 28 -14.09 0.31 -3.59
N ILE A 29 -14.35 0.17 -2.28
CA ILE A 29 -14.66 -1.11 -1.67
C ILE A 29 -16.17 -1.36 -1.76
N PRO A 30 -16.65 -2.36 -2.53
CA PRO A 30 -18.06 -2.58 -2.81
C PRO A 30 -18.81 -3.26 -1.65
N TRP A 31 -18.56 -2.88 -0.40
CA TRP A 31 -19.18 -3.46 0.78
C TRP A 31 -20.03 -2.40 1.49
N LYS A 32 -21.36 -2.57 1.42
CA LYS A 32 -22.36 -1.62 1.94
C LYS A 32 -22.32 -1.41 3.46
N ASP A 33 -21.92 -2.41 4.24
CA ASP A 33 -21.93 -2.38 5.71
C ASP A 33 -20.51 -2.33 6.34
N LEU A 34 -19.54 -1.78 5.63
CA LEU A 34 -18.14 -1.80 6.07
C LEU A 34 -17.91 -0.79 7.20
N ASN A 35 -18.03 -1.24 8.44
CA ASN A 35 -17.60 -0.48 9.61
C ASN A 35 -16.07 -0.50 9.69
N VAL A 36 -15.41 0.42 8.97
CA VAL A 36 -13.95 0.59 9.00
C VAL A 36 -13.52 1.08 10.38
N LYS A 37 -13.02 0.14 11.18
CA LYS A 37 -12.37 0.43 12.47
C LYS A 37 -10.91 0.82 12.23
N LYS A 38 -10.26 1.43 13.24
CA LYS A 38 -8.84 1.84 13.19
C LYS A 38 -7.86 0.71 12.78
N ASN A 39 -8.25 -0.54 13.07
CA ASN A 39 -7.43 -1.72 12.78
C ASN A 39 -7.77 -2.38 11.44
N SER A 40 -8.77 -1.88 10.72
CA SER A 40 -9.10 -2.35 9.37
C SER A 40 -7.93 -2.05 8.43
N LYS A 41 -7.55 -3.07 7.64
CA LYS A 41 -6.47 -3.01 6.65
C LYS A 41 -6.99 -3.52 5.31
N VAL A 42 -6.40 -3.07 4.23
CA VAL A 42 -6.68 -3.52 2.86
C VAL A 42 -5.44 -4.25 2.33
N CYS A 43 -5.58 -5.43 1.75
CA CYS A 43 -4.46 -6.15 1.17
C CYS A 43 -4.05 -5.60 -0.20
N GLU A 44 -2.79 -5.79 -0.58
CA GLU A 44 -2.24 -5.27 -1.84
C GLU A 44 -2.98 -5.75 -3.10
N LYS A 45 -3.68 -6.89 -3.01
CA LYS A 45 -4.48 -7.46 -4.12
C LYS A 45 -5.64 -6.54 -4.57
N HIS A 46 -6.02 -5.57 -3.75
CA HIS A 46 -7.04 -4.56 -4.10
C HIS A 46 -6.47 -3.34 -4.83
N PHE A 47 -5.14 -3.21 -4.89
CA PHE A 47 -4.46 -2.11 -5.58
C PHE A 47 -3.90 -2.60 -6.90
N LYS A 48 -3.73 -1.69 -7.85
CA LYS A 48 -3.05 -2.02 -9.10
C LYS A 48 -1.55 -2.18 -8.82
N ASP A 49 -0.89 -3.01 -9.62
CA ASP A 49 0.54 -3.30 -9.41
C ASP A 49 1.43 -2.04 -9.46
N GLY A 50 1.03 -1.02 -10.24
CA GLY A 50 1.71 0.28 -10.31
C GLY A 50 1.41 1.26 -9.17
N GLU A 51 0.42 0.96 -8.31
CA GLU A 51 0.10 1.78 -7.13
C GLU A 51 0.89 1.32 -5.90
N VAL A 52 1.42 0.09 -5.93
CA VAL A 52 2.21 -0.49 -4.85
C VAL A 52 3.70 -0.30 -5.14
N LEU A 53 4.32 0.66 -4.45
CA LEU A 53 5.75 0.91 -4.49
C LEU A 53 6.50 -0.20 -3.75
N ARG A 54 7.14 -1.09 -4.53
CA ARG A 54 8.04 -2.14 -4.02
C ARG A 54 9.52 -1.77 -4.12
N LEU A 55 9.85 -0.75 -4.90
CA LEU A 55 11.22 -0.26 -5.09
C LEU A 55 11.34 1.16 -4.50
N SER A 56 12.43 1.40 -3.80
CA SER A 56 12.84 2.75 -3.39
C SER A 56 13.91 3.22 -4.36
N THR A 57 13.64 4.32 -5.07
CA THR A 57 14.61 4.97 -5.95
C THR A 57 15.29 6.12 -5.22
N PHE A 58 16.62 6.15 -5.25
CA PHE A 58 17.42 7.24 -4.71
C PHE A 58 18.31 7.81 -5.81
N TYR A 59 18.24 9.12 -6.01
CA TYR A 59 19.09 9.82 -6.96
C TYR A 59 20.39 10.26 -6.30
N ILE A 60 21.52 9.87 -6.86
CA ILE A 60 22.84 10.30 -6.40
C ILE A 60 23.31 11.45 -7.28
N GLU A 61 23.20 12.67 -6.79
CA GLU A 61 23.62 13.88 -7.52
C GLU A 61 25.11 13.87 -7.89
N LYS A 62 25.94 13.20 -7.09
CA LYS A 62 27.39 13.12 -7.29
C LYS A 62 27.82 12.25 -8.47
N THR A 63 27.04 11.23 -8.81
CA THR A 63 27.35 10.30 -9.92
C THR A 63 26.37 10.44 -11.07
N GLY A 64 25.25 11.14 -10.89
CA GLY A 64 24.16 11.24 -11.86
C GLY A 64 23.35 9.96 -11.99
N GLU A 65 23.55 8.99 -11.09
CA GLU A 65 22.92 7.68 -11.17
C GLU A 65 21.67 7.59 -10.28
N THR A 66 20.67 6.84 -10.75
CA THR A 66 19.51 6.47 -9.94
C THR A 66 19.69 5.04 -9.45
N LEU A 67 19.85 4.87 -8.15
CA LEU A 67 19.85 3.55 -7.52
C LEU A 67 18.42 3.14 -7.18
N SER A 68 18.10 1.88 -7.42
CA SER A 68 16.85 1.28 -6.96
C SER A 68 17.14 0.12 -6.02
N ALA A 69 16.39 0.04 -4.93
CA ALA A 69 16.49 -1.05 -3.96
C ALA A 69 15.10 -1.59 -3.59
N PRO A 70 14.94 -2.93 -3.45
CA PRO A 70 13.68 -3.52 -3.03
C PRO A 70 13.34 -3.17 -1.58
N MET A 71 12.08 -2.79 -1.34
CA MET A 71 11.57 -2.41 -0.03
C MET A 71 11.05 -3.63 0.73
N LYS A 72 11.54 -3.83 1.96
CA LYS A 72 11.02 -4.89 2.87
C LYS A 72 9.55 -4.69 3.23
N ARG A 73 9.06 -3.44 3.21
CA ARG A 73 7.66 -3.08 3.42
C ARG A 73 7.22 -2.20 2.26
N PRO A 74 6.40 -2.72 1.34
CA PRO A 74 5.84 -1.92 0.26
C PRO A 74 5.06 -0.73 0.81
N LYS A 75 5.00 0.35 0.03
CA LYS A 75 4.17 1.53 0.33
C LYS A 75 3.19 1.74 -0.81
N LEU A 76 2.07 2.39 -0.53
CA LEU A 76 1.22 2.89 -1.62
C LEU A 76 1.79 4.20 -2.12
N LYS A 77 1.76 4.39 -3.44
CA LYS A 77 2.07 5.68 -4.05
C LYS A 77 1.09 6.70 -3.48
N GLN A 78 1.61 7.78 -2.88
CA GLN A 78 0.77 8.92 -2.55
C GLN A 78 0.32 9.55 -3.88
N ASN A 79 -1.00 9.62 -4.08
CA ASN A 79 -1.60 10.53 -5.05
C ASN A 79 -1.67 11.93 -4.43
#